data_AF-A0A9D0ABM6-F1
#
_entry.id   AF-A0A9D0ABM6-F1
#
_cell.length_a   1.000
_cell.length_b   1.000
_cell.length_c   1.000
_cell.angle_alpha   90.00
_cell.angle_beta   90.00
_cell.angle_gamma   90.00
#
_symmetry.space_group_name_H-M   'P 1'
#
loop_
_entity.id
_entity.type
_entity.pdbx_description
1 polymer ?
#
loop_
_entity_poly.entity_id
_entity_poly.type
_entity_poly.pdbx_seq_one_letter_code
_entity_poly.pdbx_strand_id
1 'polypeptide(L)'
;MVQAERKPYIQVVLRREEVGWIIVALNHSYRVIISLMYGCGLRLAACLSLRAHNFNFDMRTLTVHAGKGKKDRTVPFADALIELLKIQLEQVVEQHERDYRNGCEGVFLPENLEKKYSNAARKLIRQ
;
A
#
# COMPACT_ATOMS: atom_id res chain seq x y z
N MET A 1 -23.13 -35.21 -14.86
CA MET A 1 -22.08 -34.61 -14.01
C MET A 1 -22.79 -33.77 -12.96
N VAL A 2 -22.77 -34.21 -11.69
CA VAL A 2 -23.42 -33.49 -10.58
C VAL A 2 -22.46 -32.40 -10.10
N GLN A 3 -22.84 -31.12 -10.21
CA GLN A 3 -22.12 -30.04 -9.54
C GLN A 3 -22.38 -30.16 -8.04
N ALA A 4 -21.31 -30.30 -7.26
CA ALA A 4 -21.38 -30.26 -5.81
C ALA A 4 -21.82 -28.87 -5.34
N GLU A 5 -22.88 -28.81 -4.53
CA GLU A 5 -23.33 -27.58 -3.85
C GLU A 5 -22.21 -27.09 -2.92
N ARG A 6 -21.60 -25.94 -3.27
CA ARG A 6 -20.63 -25.29 -2.40
C ARG A 6 -21.36 -24.74 -1.18
N LYS A 7 -21.17 -25.38 -0.02
CA LYS A 7 -21.63 -24.86 1.26
C LYS A 7 -21.17 -23.40 1.42
N PRO A 8 -22.05 -22.45 1.81
CA PRO A 8 -21.65 -21.07 2.02
C PRO A 8 -20.63 -21.02 3.17
N TYR A 9 -19.39 -20.66 2.85
CA TYR A 9 -18.35 -20.43 3.84
C TYR A 9 -18.66 -19.12 4.56
N ILE A 10 -19.13 -19.23 5.79
CA ILE A 10 -19.38 -18.07 6.64
C ILE A 10 -18.02 -17.51 7.04
N GLN A 11 -17.77 -16.25 6.70
CA GLN A 11 -16.52 -15.60 7.07
C GLN A 11 -16.53 -15.30 8.57
N VAL A 12 -15.57 -15.87 9.29
CA VAL A 12 -15.29 -15.48 10.67
C VAL A 12 -14.63 -14.11 10.61
N VAL A 13 -15.33 -13.10 11.13
CA VAL A 13 -14.80 -11.73 11.23
C VAL A 13 -14.13 -11.54 12.59
N LEU A 14 -12.96 -10.90 12.59
CA LEU A 14 -12.24 -10.57 13.81
C LEU A 14 -12.94 -9.44 14.56
N ARG A 15 -12.94 -9.50 15.89
CA ARG A 15 -13.39 -8.40 16.74
C ARG A 15 -12.37 -7.27 16.70
N ARG A 16 -12.83 -6.04 16.99
CA ARG A 16 -11.98 -4.84 17.00
C ARG A 16 -10.79 -4.97 17.97
N GLU A 17 -11.00 -5.63 19.11
CA GLU A 17 -9.98 -5.86 20.13
C GLU A 17 -8.90 -6.81 19.63
N GLU A 18 -9.28 -7.92 18.98
CA GLU A 18 -8.36 -8.90 18.40
C GLU A 18 -7.47 -8.26 17.34
N VAL A 19 -8.04 -7.41 16.48
CA VAL A 19 -7.27 -6.65 15.48
C VAL A 19 -6.26 -5.73 16.15
N GLY A 20 -6.65 -5.04 17.23
CA GLY A 20 -5.73 -4.20 18.00
C GLY A 20 -4.54 -4.98 18.55
N TRP A 21 -4.79 -6.17 19.13
CA TRP A 21 -3.73 -7.02 19.67
C TRP A 21 -2.78 -7.53 18.58
N ILE A 22 -3.33 -7.92 17.43
CA ILE A 22 -2.53 -8.35 16.27
C ILE A 22 -1.65 -7.19 15.78
N ILE A 23 -2.20 -5.98 15.63
CA ILE A 23 -1.45 -4.80 15.19
C ILE A 23 -0.28 -4.50 16.13
N VAL A 24 -0.48 -4.61 17.45
CA VAL A 24 0.58 -4.35 18.45
C VAL A 24 1.65 -5.44 18.46
N ALA A 25 1.28 -6.70 18.23
CA ALA A 25 2.22 -7.82 18.20
C ALA A 25 3.10 -7.87 16.94
N LEU A 26 2.80 -7.08 15.92
CA LEU A 26 3.48 -7.11 14.62
C LEU A 26 4.60 -6.08 14.49
N ASN A 27 5.63 -6.46 13.72
CA ASN A 27 6.70 -5.56 13.32
C ASN A 27 6.18 -4.39 12.48
N HIS A 28 6.92 -3.27 12.50
CA HIS A 28 6.52 -1.99 11.89
C HIS A 28 5.98 -2.13 10.46
N SER A 29 6.69 -2.84 9.57
CA SER A 29 6.28 -2.98 8.16
C SER A 29 4.94 -3.70 8.00
N TYR A 30 4.69 -4.76 8.75
CA TYR A 30 3.41 -5.48 8.73
C TYR A 30 2.30 -4.67 9.39
N ARG A 31 2.64 -3.91 10.44
CA ARG A 31 1.72 -3.04 11.16
C ARG A 31 1.15 -1.97 10.23
N VAL A 32 1.97 -1.35 9.38
CA VAL A 32 1.53 -0.37 8.37
C VAL A 32 0.57 -1.01 7.37
N ILE A 33 0.91 -2.19 6.84
CA ILE A 33 0.09 -2.91 5.86
C ILE A 33 -1.29 -3.27 6.43
N ILE A 34 -1.32 -3.90 7.62
CA ILE A 34 -2.59 -4.29 8.24
C ILE A 34 -3.42 -3.08 8.62
N SER A 35 -2.79 -2.01 9.12
CA SER A 35 -3.49 -0.80 9.50
C SER A 35 -4.10 -0.08 8.29
N LEU A 36 -3.44 -0.11 7.13
CA LEU A 36 -4.01 0.36 5.86
C LEU A 36 -5.13 -0.54 5.34
N MET A 37 -4.97 -1.86 5.44
CA MET A 37 -6.01 -2.81 5.02
C MET A 37 -7.27 -2.67 5.87
N TYR A 38 -7.13 -2.57 7.19
CA TYR A 38 -8.23 -2.44 8.12
C TYR A 38 -8.85 -1.04 8.09
N GLY A 39 -8.02 0.02 8.12
CA GLY A 39 -8.49 1.41 8.17
C GLY A 39 -9.08 1.90 6.84
N CYS A 40 -8.51 1.48 5.71
CA CYS A 40 -8.91 1.94 4.37
C CYS A 40 -9.64 0.86 3.55
N GLY A 41 -9.90 -0.33 4.12
CA GLY A 41 -10.59 -1.42 3.41
C GLY A 41 -9.85 -1.86 2.13
N LEU A 42 -8.52 -1.83 2.15
CA LEU A 42 -7.71 -2.20 0.99
C LEU A 42 -7.58 -3.71 0.88
N ARG A 43 -7.58 -4.20 -0.36
CA ARG A 43 -7.14 -5.57 -0.65
C ARG A 43 -5.61 -5.63 -0.53
N LEU A 44 -5.08 -6.77 -0.12
CA LEU A 44 -3.63 -6.99 0.02
C LEU A 44 -2.85 -6.57 -1.23
N ALA A 45 -3.29 -7.02 -2.41
CA ALA A 45 -2.65 -6.66 -3.68
C ALA A 45 -2.65 -5.14 -3.96
N ALA A 46 -3.74 -4.45 -3.62
CA ALA A 46 -3.82 -3.01 -3.78
C ALA A 46 -2.88 -2.30 -2.80
N CYS A 47 -2.82 -2.76 -1.54
CA CYS A 47 -1.95 -2.22 -0.50
C CYS A 47 -0.46 -2.37 -0.86
N LEU A 48 -0.07 -3.52 -1.41
CA LEU A 48 1.33 -3.80 -1.81
C LEU A 48 1.74 -3.04 -3.08
N SER A 49 0.79 -2.65 -3.91
CA SER A 49 1.05 -1.88 -5.14
C SER A 49 1.05 -0.36 -4.91
N LEU A 50 0.77 0.11 -3.69
CA LEU A 50 0.79 1.54 -3.38
C LEU A 50 2.21 2.09 -3.51
N ARG A 51 2.31 3.32 -3.99
CA ARG A 51 3.54 4.10 -4.05
C ARG A 51 3.38 5.37 -3.22
N ALA A 52 4.50 6.02 -2.89
CA ALA A 52 4.50 7.26 -2.13
C ALA A 52 3.59 8.35 -2.74
N HIS A 53 3.47 8.41 -4.08
CA HIS A 53 2.62 9.38 -4.77
C HIS A 53 1.11 9.17 -4.57
N ASN A 54 0.69 7.98 -4.12
CA ASN A 54 -0.72 7.66 -3.91
C ASN A 54 -1.27 8.32 -2.64
N PHE A 55 -0.39 8.75 -1.74
CA PHE A 55 -0.76 9.36 -0.47
C PHE A 55 -0.83 10.88 -0.61
N ASN A 56 -2.01 11.44 -0.38
CA ASN A 56 -2.20 12.87 -0.20
C ASN A 56 -2.37 13.16 1.31
N PHE A 57 -1.28 13.61 1.94
CA PHE A 57 -1.27 13.92 3.38
C PHE A 57 -2.04 15.21 3.72
N ASP A 58 -2.13 16.16 2.79
CA ASP A 58 -2.87 17.41 2.97
C ASP A 58 -4.38 17.14 3.06
N MET A 59 -4.90 16.39 2.09
CA MET A 59 -6.32 16.00 2.05
C MET A 59 -6.63 14.74 2.88
N ARG A 60 -5.64 14.10 3.51
CA ARG A 60 -5.78 12.83 4.25
C ARG A 60 -6.46 11.73 3.45
N THR A 61 -6.10 11.66 2.17
CA THR A 61 -6.69 10.72 1.22
C THR A 61 -5.65 9.88 0.51
N LEU A 62 -6.03 8.63 0.22
CA LEU A 62 -5.25 7.65 -0.49
C LEU A 62 -5.91 7.34 -1.82
N THR A 63 -5.20 7.56 -2.92
CA THR A 63 -5.66 7.20 -4.26
C THR A 63 -5.25 5.77 -4.58
N VAL A 64 -6.22 4.88 -4.70
CA VAL A 64 -5.99 3.47 -5.04
C VAL A 64 -6.33 3.25 -6.49
N HIS A 65 -5.33 2.92 -7.29
CA HIS A 65 -5.50 2.52 -8.68
C HIS A 65 -5.96 1.06 -8.73
N ALA A 66 -7.23 0.81 -9.06
CA ALA A 66 -7.76 -0.54 -9.14
C ALA A 66 -7.44 -1.20 -10.50
N GLY A 67 -6.75 -2.34 -10.46
CA GLY A 67 -6.52 -3.18 -11.63
C GLY A 67 -7.81 -3.88 -12.09
N LYS A 68 -8.05 -3.85 -13.41
CA LYS A 68 -9.25 -4.31 -14.13
C LYS A 68 -10.48 -3.40 -13.93
N GLY A 69 -10.54 -2.36 -14.76
CA GLY A 69 -11.65 -1.40 -14.81
C GLY A 69 -11.24 0.07 -14.90
N LYS A 70 -9.94 0.39 -14.67
CA LYS A 70 -9.37 1.75 -14.72
C LYS A 70 -10.11 2.80 -13.87
N LYS A 71 -10.85 2.37 -12.85
CA LYS A 71 -11.53 3.30 -11.93
C LYS A 71 -10.65 3.47 -10.70
N ASP A 72 -10.01 4.63 -10.65
CA ASP A 72 -9.32 5.10 -9.47
C ASP A 72 -10.35 5.42 -8.39
N ARG A 73 -10.04 5.04 -7.15
CA ARG A 73 -10.88 5.37 -6.00
C ARG A 73 -10.04 6.09 -4.95
N THR A 74 -10.60 7.15 -4.40
CA THR A 74 -9.99 7.88 -3.30
C THR A 74 -10.58 7.37 -1.99
N VAL A 75 -9.73 7.01 -1.04
CA VAL A 75 -10.12 6.48 0.26
C VAL A 75 -9.57 7.39 1.34
N PRO A 76 -10.40 7.95 2.24
CA PRO A 76 -9.91 8.71 3.38
C PRO A 76 -9.18 7.78 4.35
N PHE A 77 -8.13 8.28 4.99
CA PHE A 77 -7.39 7.53 6.01
C PHE A 77 -7.29 8.32 7.33
N ALA A 78 -7.17 7.59 8.44
CA ALA A 78 -7.16 8.19 9.78
C ALA A 78 -5.83 8.88 10.12
N ASP A 79 -5.88 9.95 10.93
CA ASP A 79 -4.69 10.68 11.39
C ASP A 79 -3.66 9.80 12.09
N ALA A 80 -4.11 8.79 12.84
CA ALA A 80 -3.24 7.83 13.51
C ALA A 80 -2.33 7.05 12.54
N LEU A 81 -2.67 6.98 11.25
CA LEU A 81 -1.84 6.35 10.22
C LEU A 81 -0.76 7.31 9.69
N ILE A 82 -0.89 8.63 9.87
CA ILE A 82 0.06 9.61 9.33
C ILE A 82 1.46 9.38 9.89
N GLU A 83 1.59 9.23 11.21
CA GLU A 83 2.89 8.99 11.85
C GLU A 83 3.51 7.67 11.38
N LEU A 84 2.71 6.61 11.29
CA LEU A 84 3.15 5.31 10.78
C LEU A 84 3.62 5.39 9.33
N LEU A 85 2.89 6.12 8.48
CA LEU A 85 3.25 6.30 7.07
C LEU A 85 4.51 7.16 6.91
N LYS A 86 4.72 8.17 7.76
CA LYS A 86 5.93 8.99 7.76
C LYS A 86 7.18 8.16 8.09
N ILE A 87 7.11 7.35 9.15
CA ILE A 87 8.23 6.45 9.52
C ILE A 87 8.51 5.46 8.37
N GLN A 88 7.46 4.86 7.80
CA GLN A 88 7.63 3.96 6.66
C GLN A 88 8.24 4.69 5.44
N LEU A 89 7.89 5.95 5.20
CA LEU A 89 8.45 6.75 4.11
C LEU A 89 9.94 7.04 4.34
N GLU A 90 10.34 7.38 5.57
CA GLU A 90 11.76 7.55 5.92
C GLU A 90 12.57 6.27 5.68
N GLN A 91 12.04 5.10 6.07
CA GLN A 91 12.68 3.82 5.78
C GLN A 91 12.82 3.56 4.27
N VAL A 92 11.81 3.92 3.49
CA VAL A 92 11.83 3.79 2.02
C VAL A 92 12.84 4.76 1.39
N VAL A 93 12.94 5.99 1.88
CA VAL A 93 13.97 6.96 1.46
C VAL A 93 15.36 6.41 1.74
N GLU A 94 15.61 5.94 2.96
CA GLU A 94 16.92 5.40 3.36
C GLU A 94 17.30 4.17 2.54
N GLN A 95 16.33 3.28 2.27
CA GLN A 95 16.55 2.13 1.41
C GLN A 95 16.89 2.54 -0.02
N HIS A 96 16.17 3.52 -0.57
CA HIS A 96 16.45 4.04 -1.90
C HIS A 96 17.83 4.70 -2.01
N GLU A 97 18.25 5.46 -1.00
CA GLU A 97 19.59 6.05 -0.94
C GLU A 97 20.68 4.97 -0.89
N ARG A 98 20.44 3.88 -0.14
CA ARG A 98 21.33 2.71 -0.16
C ARG A 98 21.39 2.07 -1.54
N ASP A 99 20.26 1.84 -2.18
CA ASP A 99 20.18 1.21 -3.51
C ASP A 99 20.83 2.09 -4.58
N TYR A 100 20.69 3.41 -4.48
CA TYR A 100 21.36 4.38 -5.35
C TYR A 100 22.89 4.31 -5.21
N ARG A 101 23.40 4.23 -3.97
CA ARG A 101 24.84 4.07 -3.70
C ARG A 101 25.38 2.73 -4.18
N ASN A 102 24.56 1.68 -4.17
CA ASN A 102 24.92 0.35 -4.64
C ASN A 102 24.81 0.20 -6.18
N GLY A 103 24.45 1.26 -6.90
CA GLY A 103 24.39 1.25 -8.36
C GLY A 103 23.14 0.59 -8.96
N CYS A 104 22.07 0.40 -8.19
CA CYS A 104 20.82 -0.11 -8.73
C CYS A 104 20.15 0.93 -9.65
N GLU A 105 19.77 0.50 -10.86
CA GLU A 105 19.25 1.39 -11.90
C GLU A 105 17.78 1.85 -11.68
N GLY A 106 17.11 1.34 -10.64
CA GLY A 106 15.83 1.87 -10.19
C GLY A 106 14.82 0.77 -9.82
N VAL A 107 13.58 1.19 -9.55
CA VAL A 107 12.45 0.31 -9.23
C VAL A 107 11.59 0.04 -10.46
N PHE A 108 10.96 -1.14 -10.51
CA PHE A 108 9.98 -1.49 -11.55
C PHE A 108 8.85 -0.45 -11.61
N LEU A 109 8.59 0.12 -12.78
CA LEU A 109 7.48 1.05 -13.03
C LEU A 109 6.37 0.38 -13.84
N PRO A 110 5.09 0.63 -13.55
CA PRO A 110 3.99 0.06 -14.33
C PRO A 110 3.82 0.86 -15.63
N GLU A 111 3.45 0.18 -16.73
CA GLU A 111 3.06 0.79 -18.01
C GLU A 111 4.11 1.71 -18.67
N ASN A 112 3.68 2.45 -19.71
CA ASN A 112 4.45 3.42 -20.52
C ASN A 112 5.08 4.60 -19.72
N LEU A 113 5.13 4.53 -18.40
CA LEU A 113 5.75 5.55 -17.55
C LEU A 113 7.27 5.60 -17.75
N GLU A 114 7.93 4.47 -17.98
CA GLU A 114 9.35 4.43 -18.35
C GLU A 114 9.62 5.14 -19.68
N LYS A 115 8.75 4.91 -20.67
CA LYS A 115 8.84 5.54 -22.00
C LYS A 115 8.57 7.05 -21.97
N LYS A 116 7.67 7.50 -21.09
CA LYS A 116 7.31 8.92 -20.99
C LYS A 116 8.28 9.72 -20.10
N TYR A 117 9.00 9.05 -19.19
CA TYR A 117 9.89 9.70 -18.23
C TYR A 117 11.09 8.82 -17.87
N SER A 118 12.23 9.02 -18.56
CA SER A 118 13.40 8.13 -18.47
C SER A 118 14.05 8.05 -17.08
N ASN A 119 13.78 9.01 -16.18
CA ASN A 119 14.34 9.05 -14.82
C ASN A 119 13.31 8.72 -13.73
N ALA A 120 12.10 8.27 -14.09
CA ALA A 120 11.05 8.00 -13.11
C ALA A 120 11.34 6.76 -12.25
N ALA A 121 12.17 5.82 -12.73
CA ALA A 121 12.65 4.67 -11.95
C ALA A 121 13.65 5.04 -10.85
N ARG A 122 14.33 6.17 -10.99
CA ARG A 122 15.33 6.70 -10.05
C ARG A 122 14.79 7.72 -9.06
N LYS A 123 13.56 8.21 -9.20
CA LYS A 123 12.99 9.23 -8.31
C LYS A 123 11.97 8.63 -7.35
N LEU A 124 12.20 8.84 -6.05
CA LEU A 124 11.32 8.39 -4.98
C LEU A 124 9.96 9.11 -4.98
N ILE A 125 9.98 10.43 -5.21
CA ILE A 125 8.81 11.29 -5.25
C ILE A 125 8.90 12.11 -6.53
N ARG A 126 7.81 12.08 -7.29
CA ARG A 126 7.67 12.86 -8.50
C ARG A 126 7.14 14.24 -8.11
N GLN A 127 7.94 15.28 -8.28
CA GLN A 127 7.42 16.64 -8.45
C GLN A 127 6.84 16.76 -9.87
#